data_AF-A0A2S7P8G3-F1
#
_entry.id   AF-A0A2S7P8G3-F1
#
_cell.length_a   1.000
_cell.length_b   1.000
_cell.length_c   1.000
_cell.angle_alpha   90.00
_cell.angle_beta   90.00
_cell.angle_gamma   90.00
#
_symmetry.space_group_name_H-M   'P 1'
#
loop_
_entity.id
_entity.type
_entity.pdbx_description
1 polymer ?
#
loop_
_entity_poly.entity_id
_entity_poly.type
_entity_poly.pdbx_seq_one_letter_code
_entity_poly.pdbx_strand_id
1 'polypeptide(L)'
;MGLLDRKKGSAKADAMTDIIGEPRKYMKIELCERDPADNKFRFEFKGCNCGRKVKTGVFSSKPILSYDQPITVVGDETGRALVQCATILGSIIDPGHKVVEYRRRLLKKLQPSWKFTDPLAKPMGWEDKCVSGTYWEHLIDFRVHNTSVNYIMESVSCGSRLENESTSKILCKLEVNCGCKIIGSFPLVFQALTAVEGSSLGKKSVKYDKDGRIIWQDGLGLVQVGDVGKIFHLVAYGGDISAYKSYASRCRRTDLHKRIIAKPVWPKSRVMVGEEFTHGIGNFMRNYGYVNTGGSGNLLICRNQPLDKYKVIGVCMDQKMEVKKGSTKEKYVTIQ
;
A
#
# COMPACT_ATOMS: atom_id res chain seq x y z
N MET A 1 13.89 24.41 -3.07
CA MET A 1 14.52 24.18 -4.39
C MET A 1 16.01 23.96 -4.12
N GLY A 2 16.58 22.77 -4.38
CA GLY A 2 17.92 22.42 -3.87
C GLY A 2 19.07 22.90 -4.77
N LEU A 3 20.10 23.50 -4.18
CA LEU A 3 21.40 23.75 -4.81
C LEU A 3 22.26 22.48 -4.68
N LEU A 4 22.63 21.89 -5.83
CA LEU A 4 23.56 20.78 -5.91
C LEU A 4 25.00 21.29 -5.82
N ASP A 5 25.67 21.04 -4.70
CA ASP A 5 27.12 21.27 -4.61
C ASP A 5 27.84 20.01 -5.12
N ARG A 6 28.23 20.04 -6.40
CA ARG A 6 28.75 18.90 -7.18
C ARG A 6 30.04 18.29 -6.65
N LYS A 7 30.68 18.86 -5.61
CA LYS A 7 32.01 18.41 -5.15
C LYS A 7 32.02 17.37 -4.02
N LYS A 8 30.90 17.00 -3.37
CA LYS A 8 30.92 16.07 -2.20
C LYS A 8 29.75 15.09 -2.04
N GLY A 9 28.94 14.85 -3.08
CA GLY A 9 27.83 13.89 -2.99
C GLY A 9 26.75 14.27 -1.96
N SER A 10 26.58 15.57 -1.71
CA SER A 10 25.59 16.11 -0.77
C SER A 10 24.68 17.11 -1.46
N ALA A 11 23.40 17.13 -1.10
CA ALA A 11 22.41 18.05 -1.63
C ALA A 11 21.81 18.88 -0.49
N LYS A 12 21.54 20.17 -0.74
CA LYS A 12 20.75 20.99 0.18
C LYS A 12 19.28 20.93 -0.21
N ALA A 13 18.40 20.72 0.75
CA ALA A 13 16.95 20.66 0.50
C ALA A 13 16.15 21.29 1.64
N ASP A 14 14.96 21.78 1.29
CA ASP A 14 13.97 22.23 2.26
C ASP A 14 13.32 21.00 2.90
N ALA A 15 13.51 20.85 4.21
CA ALA A 15 12.95 19.74 4.96
C ALA A 15 12.07 20.23 6.12
N MET A 16 11.05 19.43 6.40
CA MET A 16 10.32 19.47 7.66
C MET A 16 11.02 18.51 8.62
N THR A 17 11.42 18.97 9.80
CA THR A 17 12.15 18.18 10.80
C THR A 17 11.29 18.00 12.05
N ASP A 18 11.72 17.18 12.99
CA ASP A 18 10.98 16.90 14.24
C ASP A 18 9.62 16.22 14.00
N ILE A 19 9.59 15.16 13.18
CA ILE A 19 8.41 14.29 13.02
C ILE A 19 7.95 13.78 14.40
N ILE A 20 6.64 13.84 14.66
CA ILE A 20 6.02 13.41 15.92
C ILE A 20 5.83 11.89 15.93
N GLY A 21 6.14 11.28 17.07
CA GLY A 21 5.90 9.87 17.34
C GLY A 21 7.12 9.00 17.05
N GLU A 22 7.05 7.76 17.53
CA GLU A 22 8.10 6.77 17.30
C GLU A 22 7.73 5.85 16.12
N PRO A 23 8.70 5.53 15.26
CA PRO A 23 8.48 4.66 14.11
C PRO A 23 8.14 3.23 14.56
N ARG A 24 6.96 2.74 14.16
CA ARG A 24 6.50 1.38 14.45
C ARG A 24 6.25 0.60 13.16
N LYS A 25 6.99 -0.49 12.96
CA LYS A 25 6.82 -1.43 11.82
C LYS A 25 5.45 -2.12 11.93
N TYR A 26 4.69 -2.15 10.84
CA TYR A 26 3.37 -2.81 10.84
C TYR A 26 3.03 -3.59 9.56
N MET A 27 3.77 -3.40 8.47
CA MET A 27 3.76 -4.31 7.32
C MET A 27 5.18 -4.64 6.88
N LYS A 28 5.36 -5.83 6.34
CA LYS A 28 6.58 -6.32 5.69
C LYS A 28 6.26 -6.59 4.22
N ILE A 29 7.12 -6.14 3.31
CA ILE A 29 7.05 -6.41 1.87
C ILE A 29 8.32 -7.16 1.51
N GLU A 30 8.19 -8.32 0.91
CA GLU A 30 9.30 -9.09 0.36
C GLU A 30 9.12 -9.17 -1.16
N LEU A 31 10.18 -8.83 -1.89
CA LEU A 31 10.22 -8.98 -3.34
C LEU A 31 10.81 -10.34 -3.68
N CYS A 32 10.04 -11.17 -4.36
CA CYS A 32 10.46 -12.51 -4.74
C CYS A 32 10.56 -12.59 -6.26
N GLU A 33 11.53 -13.35 -6.75
CA GLU A 33 11.52 -13.79 -8.14
C GLU A 33 10.34 -14.74 -8.36
N ARG A 34 9.67 -14.55 -9.48
CA ARG A 34 8.59 -15.39 -9.95
C ARG A 34 9.16 -16.55 -10.76
N ASP A 35 8.54 -17.71 -10.63
CA ASP A 35 8.85 -18.84 -11.51
C ASP A 35 8.60 -18.44 -12.98
N PRO A 36 9.57 -18.60 -13.89
CA PRO A 36 9.39 -18.30 -15.32
C PRO A 36 8.20 -19.01 -15.97
N ALA A 37 7.77 -20.17 -15.45
CA ALA A 37 6.60 -20.89 -15.91
C ALA A 37 5.26 -20.23 -15.50
N ASP A 38 5.31 -19.23 -14.62
CA ASP A 38 4.16 -18.61 -13.96
C ASP A 38 3.99 -17.12 -14.33
N ASN A 39 3.98 -16.80 -15.63
CA ASN A 39 3.85 -15.41 -16.11
C ASN A 39 2.43 -14.80 -16.00
N LYS A 40 1.52 -15.43 -15.26
CA LYS A 40 0.11 -15.00 -15.16
C LYS A 40 -0.07 -13.94 -14.08
N PHE A 41 -1.10 -13.10 -14.19
CA PHE A 41 -1.40 -12.12 -13.16
C PHE A 41 -1.96 -12.83 -11.92
N ARG A 42 -1.24 -12.78 -10.79
CA ARG A 42 -1.63 -13.48 -9.56
C ARG A 42 -2.09 -12.53 -8.47
N PHE A 43 -3.09 -12.97 -7.73
CA PHE A 43 -3.50 -12.35 -6.47
C PHE A 43 -4.00 -13.41 -5.48
N GLU A 44 -3.21 -13.65 -4.45
CA GLU A 44 -3.59 -14.42 -3.28
C GLU A 44 -3.74 -13.46 -2.10
N PHE A 45 -4.85 -13.55 -1.39
CA PHE A 45 -5.04 -12.90 -0.10
C PHE A 45 -5.49 -13.94 0.92
N LYS A 46 -4.77 -14.00 2.04
CA LYS A 46 -5.11 -14.84 3.19
C LYS A 46 -5.44 -13.95 4.37
N GLY A 47 -6.72 -13.88 4.72
CA GLY A 47 -7.18 -13.17 5.92
C GLY A 47 -6.64 -13.84 7.17
N CYS A 48 -6.19 -13.05 8.15
CA CYS A 48 -5.60 -13.57 9.39
C CYS A 48 -6.54 -14.44 10.27
N ASN A 49 -7.84 -14.45 9.97
CA ASN A 49 -8.80 -15.32 10.64
C ASN A 49 -9.12 -16.60 9.85
N CYS A 50 -8.51 -16.86 8.69
CA CYS A 50 -8.73 -18.08 7.94
C CYS A 50 -8.54 -19.33 8.82
N GLY A 51 -9.39 -20.35 8.65
CA GLY A 51 -9.39 -21.57 9.45
C GLY A 51 -9.90 -21.40 10.89
N ARG A 52 -10.09 -20.17 11.39
CA ARG A 52 -10.69 -19.91 12.70
C ARG A 52 -12.21 -19.87 12.59
N LYS A 53 -12.90 -20.01 13.73
CA LYS A 53 -14.37 -19.90 13.79
C LYS A 53 -14.84 -18.44 13.90
N VAL A 54 -15.78 -18.03 13.05
CA VAL A 54 -16.53 -16.76 13.14
C VAL A 54 -17.86 -16.99 13.84
N LYS A 55 -18.26 -16.05 14.69
CA LYS A 55 -19.56 -16.08 15.38
C LYS A 55 -20.72 -15.86 14.40
N THR A 56 -21.73 -16.71 14.42
CA THR A 56 -22.95 -16.63 13.57
C THR A 56 -24.24 -16.52 14.39
N GLY A 57 -24.14 -16.58 15.70
CA GLY A 57 -25.25 -16.50 16.65
C GLY A 57 -24.71 -16.46 18.08
N VAL A 58 -25.59 -16.42 19.08
CA VAL A 58 -25.16 -16.39 20.51
C VAL A 58 -24.35 -17.64 20.86
N PHE A 59 -24.75 -18.80 20.36
CA PHE A 59 -24.13 -20.11 20.62
C PHE A 59 -23.63 -20.83 19.35
N SER A 60 -23.66 -20.16 18.18
CA SER A 60 -23.25 -20.77 16.91
C SER A 60 -22.02 -20.08 16.31
N SER A 61 -21.19 -20.88 15.65
CA SER A 61 -20.02 -20.40 14.92
C SER A 61 -19.72 -21.30 13.73
N LYS A 62 -19.10 -20.75 12.69
CA LYS A 62 -18.71 -21.48 11.47
C LYS A 62 -17.23 -21.25 11.16
N PRO A 63 -16.52 -22.22 10.57
CA PRO A 63 -15.14 -22.01 10.14
C PRO A 63 -15.07 -20.98 9.00
N ILE A 64 -14.03 -20.15 9.03
CA ILE A 64 -13.71 -19.21 7.96
C ILE A 64 -12.90 -19.95 6.89
N LEU A 65 -13.36 -19.88 5.64
CA LEU A 65 -12.70 -20.53 4.51
C LEU A 65 -11.31 -19.96 4.25
N SER A 66 -10.36 -20.83 3.91
CA SER A 66 -8.96 -20.48 3.64
C SER A 66 -8.66 -20.22 2.17
N TYR A 67 -9.41 -20.84 1.25
CA TYR A 67 -9.18 -20.79 -0.21
C TYR A 67 -7.73 -21.11 -0.59
N ASP A 68 -7.20 -22.22 -0.07
CA ASP A 68 -5.80 -22.61 -0.31
C ASP A 68 -5.54 -23.04 -1.76
N GLN A 69 -6.57 -23.49 -2.48
CA GLN A 69 -6.45 -23.87 -3.89
C GLN A 69 -6.65 -22.66 -4.81
N PRO A 70 -5.77 -22.46 -5.80
CA PRO A 70 -5.90 -21.37 -6.76
C PRO A 70 -7.11 -21.57 -7.67
N ILE A 71 -7.82 -20.48 -7.93
CA ILE A 71 -8.92 -20.40 -8.88
C ILE A 71 -8.40 -19.69 -10.13
N THR A 72 -8.34 -20.41 -11.24
CA THR A 72 -8.05 -19.82 -12.54
C THR A 72 -9.27 -19.09 -13.05
N VAL A 73 -9.14 -17.77 -13.20
CA VAL A 73 -10.19 -16.91 -13.76
C VAL A 73 -9.98 -16.83 -15.26
N VAL A 74 -10.60 -17.76 -15.98
CA VAL A 74 -10.61 -17.79 -17.44
C VAL A 74 -11.70 -16.84 -17.93
N GLY A 75 -11.30 -15.67 -18.43
CA GLY A 75 -12.25 -14.69 -18.99
C GLY A 75 -13.05 -13.95 -17.92
N ASP A 76 -12.37 -13.14 -17.09
CA ASP A 76 -13.06 -12.13 -16.28
C ASP A 76 -13.62 -11.01 -17.18
N GLU A 77 -14.68 -11.31 -17.94
CA GLU A 77 -15.20 -10.41 -18.97
C GLU A 77 -15.55 -9.04 -18.38
N THR A 78 -16.02 -9.03 -17.13
CA THR A 78 -16.45 -7.84 -16.42
C THR A 78 -15.36 -7.20 -15.56
N GLY A 79 -14.21 -7.86 -15.33
CA GLY A 79 -13.19 -7.36 -14.39
C GLY A 79 -13.60 -7.49 -12.91
N ARG A 80 -14.57 -8.34 -12.60
CA ARG A 80 -15.13 -8.54 -11.25
C ARG A 80 -14.08 -9.05 -10.28
N ALA A 81 -13.25 -10.01 -10.65
CA ALA A 81 -12.20 -10.54 -9.79
C ALA A 81 -11.18 -9.45 -9.45
N LEU A 82 -10.82 -8.63 -10.45
CA LEU A 82 -9.92 -7.50 -10.23
C LEU A 82 -10.50 -6.44 -9.28
N VAL A 83 -11.79 -6.15 -9.38
CA VAL A 83 -12.50 -5.26 -8.44
C VAL A 83 -12.49 -5.83 -7.02
N GLN A 84 -12.67 -7.14 -6.85
CA GLN A 84 -12.56 -7.80 -5.55
C GLN A 84 -11.15 -7.66 -4.97
N CYS A 85 -10.11 -7.92 -5.77
CA CYS A 85 -8.71 -7.72 -5.39
C CYS A 85 -8.46 -6.28 -4.91
N ALA A 86 -8.91 -5.29 -5.68
CA ALA A 86 -8.75 -3.87 -5.33
C ALA A 86 -9.50 -3.49 -4.03
N THR A 87 -10.67 -4.07 -3.80
CA THR A 87 -11.47 -3.84 -2.59
C THR A 87 -10.81 -4.45 -1.35
N ILE A 88 -10.27 -5.67 -1.47
CA ILE A 88 -9.49 -6.33 -0.42
C ILE A 88 -8.24 -5.50 -0.10
N LEU A 89 -7.50 -5.07 -1.12
CA LEU A 89 -6.31 -4.23 -0.97
C LEU A 89 -6.64 -2.91 -0.26
N GLY A 90 -7.72 -2.22 -0.63
CA GLY A 90 -8.14 -0.98 0.03
C GLY A 90 -8.52 -1.20 1.50
N SER A 91 -9.18 -2.31 1.79
CA SER A 91 -9.58 -2.67 3.16
C SER A 91 -8.41 -3.09 4.05
N ILE A 92 -7.24 -3.39 3.48
CA ILE A 92 -6.03 -3.79 4.21
C ILE A 92 -5.00 -2.66 4.25
N ILE A 93 -4.71 -2.02 3.12
CA ILE A 93 -3.65 -1.02 2.98
C ILE A 93 -4.13 0.37 3.43
N ASP A 94 -5.41 0.69 3.23
CA ASP A 94 -5.98 2.00 3.54
C ASP A 94 -7.31 1.92 4.33
N PRO A 95 -7.38 1.14 5.43
CA PRO A 95 -8.63 0.79 6.11
C PRO A 95 -9.34 1.97 6.81
N GLY A 96 -8.67 3.12 6.95
CA GLY A 96 -9.23 4.33 7.55
C GLY A 96 -10.02 5.21 6.58
N HIS A 97 -9.96 4.91 5.28
CA HIS A 97 -10.52 5.72 4.22
C HIS A 97 -11.64 4.98 3.47
N LYS A 98 -12.27 5.68 2.53
CA LYS A 98 -13.36 5.11 1.73
C LYS A 98 -12.80 4.09 0.73
N VAL A 99 -13.05 2.81 1.00
CA VAL A 99 -12.56 1.69 0.18
C VAL A 99 -13.03 1.78 -1.28
N VAL A 100 -14.24 2.26 -1.55
CA VAL A 100 -14.74 2.47 -2.92
C VAL A 100 -13.89 3.51 -3.68
N GLU A 101 -13.50 4.60 -3.01
CA GLU A 101 -12.64 5.61 -3.63
C GLU A 101 -11.22 5.08 -3.82
N TYR A 102 -10.70 4.30 -2.88
CA TYR A 102 -9.42 3.61 -3.03
C TYR A 102 -9.44 2.66 -4.24
N ARG A 103 -10.48 1.82 -4.37
CA ARG A 103 -10.67 0.91 -5.50
C ARG A 103 -10.58 1.66 -6.82
N ARG A 104 -11.35 2.73 -6.99
CA ARG A 104 -11.35 3.56 -8.20
C ARG A 104 -9.95 4.13 -8.48
N ARG A 105 -9.24 4.64 -7.47
CA ARG A 105 -7.86 5.15 -7.62
C ARG A 105 -6.90 4.06 -8.09
N LEU A 106 -6.95 2.88 -7.48
CA LEU A 106 -6.10 1.75 -7.82
C LEU A 106 -6.36 1.26 -9.25
N LEU A 107 -7.62 1.00 -9.61
CA LEU A 107 -7.97 0.51 -10.95
C LEU A 107 -7.63 1.52 -12.04
N LYS A 108 -7.80 2.82 -11.77
CA LYS A 108 -7.35 3.88 -12.67
C LYS A 108 -5.82 3.91 -12.85
N LYS A 109 -5.06 3.64 -11.80
CA LYS A 109 -3.58 3.58 -11.85
C LYS A 109 -3.09 2.33 -12.58
N LEU A 110 -3.74 1.19 -12.36
CA LEU A 110 -3.40 -0.06 -13.04
C LEU A 110 -3.70 0.02 -14.54
N GLN A 111 -4.76 0.72 -14.95
CA GLN A 111 -5.23 0.71 -16.34
C GLN A 111 -5.37 -0.73 -16.87
N PRO A 112 -6.15 -1.58 -16.16
CA PRO A 112 -6.24 -2.98 -16.52
C PRO A 112 -6.78 -3.13 -17.94
N SER A 113 -6.20 -4.07 -18.68
CA SER A 113 -6.58 -4.48 -20.01
C SER A 113 -6.89 -5.96 -19.98
N TRP A 114 -8.01 -6.36 -20.55
CA TRP A 114 -8.36 -7.76 -20.72
C TRP A 114 -9.20 -7.89 -21.99
N LYS A 115 -9.16 -9.07 -22.58
CA LYS A 115 -10.03 -9.40 -23.71
C LYS A 115 -11.44 -9.64 -23.17
N PHE A 116 -12.43 -9.01 -23.78
CA PHE A 116 -13.85 -9.24 -23.54
C PHE A 116 -14.54 -9.48 -24.87
N THR A 117 -15.54 -10.37 -24.88
CA THR A 117 -16.31 -10.66 -26.10
C THR A 117 -17.52 -9.74 -26.24
N ASP A 118 -18.12 -9.35 -25.12
CA ASP A 118 -19.23 -8.40 -25.07
C ASP A 118 -18.73 -6.95 -24.90
N PRO A 119 -19.00 -6.03 -25.86
CA PRO A 119 -18.68 -4.60 -25.75
C PRO A 119 -19.24 -3.91 -24.49
N LEU A 120 -20.30 -4.47 -23.88
CA LEU A 120 -20.90 -3.99 -22.63
C LEU A 120 -20.20 -4.52 -21.38
N ALA A 121 -19.17 -5.36 -21.50
CA ALA A 121 -18.46 -5.94 -20.36
C ALA A 121 -17.48 -4.95 -19.71
N LYS A 122 -17.06 -3.89 -20.43
CA LYS A 122 -16.20 -2.81 -19.89
C LYS A 122 -16.77 -1.40 -20.19
N PRO A 123 -17.96 -1.07 -19.65
CA PRO A 123 -18.58 0.24 -19.87
C PRO A 123 -17.83 1.35 -19.12
N MET A 124 -18.15 2.61 -19.40
CA MET A 124 -17.72 3.71 -18.54
C MET A 124 -18.21 3.47 -17.09
N GLY A 125 -17.30 3.59 -16.12
CA GLY A 125 -17.56 3.30 -14.70
C GLY A 125 -17.74 1.81 -14.40
N TRP A 126 -17.16 0.92 -15.21
CA TRP A 126 -17.22 -0.54 -15.03
C TRP A 126 -16.85 -0.97 -13.60
N GLU A 127 -15.87 -0.31 -12.96
CA GLU A 127 -15.41 -0.68 -11.63
C GLU A 127 -16.50 -0.65 -10.54
N ASP A 128 -17.58 0.10 -10.76
CA ASP A 128 -18.74 0.15 -9.88
C ASP A 128 -19.89 -0.72 -10.38
N LYS A 129 -20.09 -0.80 -11.70
CA LYS A 129 -21.15 -1.63 -12.29
C LYS A 129 -20.94 -3.12 -12.03
N CYS A 130 -19.69 -3.59 -12.06
CA CYS A 130 -19.35 -5.01 -11.90
C CYS A 130 -19.57 -5.55 -10.48
N VAL A 131 -19.89 -4.66 -9.53
CA VAL A 131 -20.26 -5.03 -8.16
C VAL A 131 -21.72 -4.78 -7.84
N SER A 132 -22.51 -4.21 -8.75
CA SER A 132 -23.93 -3.92 -8.54
C SER A 132 -24.71 -5.17 -8.12
N GLY A 133 -25.52 -5.06 -7.07
CA GLY A 133 -26.29 -6.16 -6.49
C GLY A 133 -25.45 -7.18 -5.71
N THR A 134 -24.17 -6.90 -5.50
CA THR A 134 -23.25 -7.78 -4.73
C THR A 134 -22.86 -7.10 -3.42
N TYR A 135 -22.41 -7.88 -2.44
CA TYR A 135 -21.90 -7.33 -1.18
C TYR A 135 -20.65 -6.43 -1.34
N TRP A 136 -20.05 -6.41 -2.54
CA TRP A 136 -18.93 -5.53 -2.88
C TRP A 136 -19.35 -4.11 -3.28
N GLU A 137 -20.65 -3.88 -3.51
CA GLU A 137 -21.23 -2.56 -3.76
C GLU A 137 -21.28 -1.72 -2.47
N HIS A 138 -21.73 -2.34 -1.37
CA HIS A 138 -21.90 -1.71 -0.07
C HIS A 138 -21.02 -2.38 1.00
N LEU A 139 -19.86 -1.78 1.25
CA LEU A 139 -18.81 -2.36 2.11
C LEU A 139 -19.02 -2.12 3.61
N ILE A 140 -20.21 -1.71 4.03
CA ILE A 140 -20.52 -1.30 5.41
C ILE A 140 -20.19 -2.40 6.44
N ASP A 141 -20.31 -3.66 6.03
CA ASP A 141 -20.07 -4.84 6.86
C ASP A 141 -18.94 -5.73 6.32
N PHE A 142 -18.05 -5.20 5.46
CA PHE A 142 -17.00 -6.03 4.85
C PHE A 142 -15.93 -6.43 5.88
N ARG A 143 -15.89 -7.72 6.21
CA ARG A 143 -14.97 -8.31 7.19
C ARG A 143 -13.75 -8.92 6.52
N VAL A 144 -12.92 -8.07 5.92
CA VAL A 144 -11.76 -8.49 5.12
C VAL A 144 -10.85 -9.50 5.83
N HIS A 145 -10.68 -9.39 7.15
CA HIS A 145 -9.85 -10.33 7.93
C HIS A 145 -10.39 -11.77 7.99
N ASN A 146 -11.68 -11.96 7.69
CA ASN A 146 -12.36 -13.25 7.57
C ASN A 146 -12.51 -13.69 6.10
N THR A 147 -11.88 -13.00 5.16
CA THR A 147 -11.94 -13.35 3.75
C THR A 147 -10.58 -13.89 3.32
N SER A 148 -10.58 -14.82 2.38
CA SER A 148 -9.40 -15.23 1.64
C SER A 148 -9.80 -15.43 0.18
N VAL A 149 -8.86 -15.20 -0.74
CA VAL A 149 -9.02 -15.48 -2.17
C VAL A 149 -7.68 -15.94 -2.73
N ASN A 150 -7.71 -16.77 -3.78
CA ASN A 150 -6.51 -17.19 -4.50
C ASN A 150 -6.85 -17.21 -5.99
N TYR A 151 -6.43 -16.16 -6.71
CA TYR A 151 -6.77 -15.95 -8.11
C TYR A 151 -5.54 -15.99 -9.01
N ILE A 152 -5.69 -16.73 -10.10
CA ILE A 152 -4.82 -16.67 -11.28
C ILE A 152 -5.65 -16.06 -12.41
N MET A 153 -5.40 -14.80 -12.74
CA MET A 153 -6.16 -14.04 -13.74
C MET A 153 -5.38 -14.05 -15.07
N GLU A 154 -5.71 -15.00 -15.94
CA GLU A 154 -4.94 -15.27 -17.16
C GLU A 154 -5.13 -14.22 -18.25
N SER A 155 -6.33 -13.65 -18.33
CA SER A 155 -6.70 -12.69 -19.38
C SER A 155 -6.42 -11.23 -19.02
N VAL A 156 -5.90 -10.97 -17.82
CA VAL A 156 -5.68 -9.62 -17.30
C VAL A 156 -4.22 -9.21 -17.45
N SER A 157 -3.98 -8.11 -18.13
CA SER A 157 -2.74 -7.32 -18.11
C SER A 157 -3.03 -5.92 -17.58
N CYS A 158 -2.00 -5.14 -17.25
CA CYS A 158 -2.16 -3.75 -16.82
C CYS A 158 -1.31 -2.80 -17.68
N GLY A 159 -1.87 -1.63 -18.00
CA GLY A 159 -1.15 -0.54 -18.68
C GLY A 159 -0.26 0.31 -17.76
N SER A 160 -0.04 -0.14 -16.52
CA SER A 160 0.85 0.52 -15.57
C SER A 160 2.30 0.46 -16.06
N ARG A 161 3.06 1.55 -15.90
CA ARG A 161 4.51 1.57 -16.22
C ARG A 161 5.34 0.61 -15.34
N LEU A 162 4.77 0.18 -14.21
CA LEU A 162 5.33 -0.86 -13.36
C LEU A 162 5.11 -2.28 -13.92
N GLU A 163 4.41 -2.44 -15.03
CA GLU A 163 4.28 -3.70 -15.76
C GLU A 163 5.18 -3.63 -17.01
N ASN A 164 6.39 -4.17 -16.87
CA ASN A 164 7.38 -4.29 -17.94
C ASN A 164 8.13 -5.62 -17.81
N GLU A 165 8.95 -5.97 -18.79
CA GLU A 165 9.66 -7.27 -18.83
C GLU A 165 10.51 -7.56 -17.60
N SER A 166 11.06 -6.54 -16.95
CA SER A 166 11.91 -6.71 -15.78
C SER A 166 11.11 -6.87 -14.48
N THR A 167 9.91 -6.29 -14.41
CA THR A 167 9.05 -6.27 -13.21
C THR A 167 7.93 -7.33 -13.26
N SER A 168 7.59 -7.84 -14.45
CA SER A 168 6.63 -8.92 -14.64
C SER A 168 7.07 -10.23 -13.98
N LYS A 169 8.38 -10.39 -13.77
CA LYS A 169 9.02 -11.52 -13.10
C LYS A 169 9.10 -11.36 -11.58
N ILE A 170 8.47 -10.33 -11.01
CA ILE A 170 8.53 -10.04 -9.58
C ILE A 170 7.17 -10.29 -8.94
N LEU A 171 7.17 -11.12 -7.89
CA LEU A 171 6.06 -11.29 -6.96
C LEU A 171 6.34 -10.51 -5.68
N CYS A 172 5.30 -9.91 -5.13
CA CYS A 172 5.36 -9.22 -3.85
C CYS A 172 4.62 -10.03 -2.80
N LYS A 173 5.29 -10.36 -1.70
CA LYS A 173 4.65 -10.89 -0.49
C LYS A 173 4.52 -9.76 0.53
N LEU A 174 3.30 -9.31 0.77
CA LEU A 174 2.98 -8.34 1.81
C LEU A 174 2.41 -9.07 3.03
N GLU A 175 3.00 -8.89 4.20
CA GLU A 175 2.51 -9.38 5.47
C GLU A 175 2.17 -8.22 6.41
N VAL A 176 0.96 -8.23 6.96
CA VAL A 176 0.48 -7.25 7.93
C VAL A 176 0.69 -7.79 9.34
N ASN A 177 0.95 -6.91 10.32
CA ASN A 177 1.19 -7.31 11.71
C ASN A 177 0.03 -8.08 12.39
N CYS A 178 -1.18 -8.08 11.82
CA CYS A 178 -2.28 -8.93 12.27
C CYS A 178 -2.21 -10.38 11.74
N GLY A 179 -1.31 -10.66 10.80
CA GLY A 179 -1.13 -11.96 10.14
C GLY A 179 -1.83 -12.07 8.78
N CYS A 180 -2.45 -11.01 8.26
CA CYS A 180 -2.98 -11.02 6.89
C CYS A 180 -1.81 -11.06 5.90
N LYS A 181 -1.94 -11.88 4.86
CA LYS A 181 -0.92 -12.05 3.83
C LYS A 181 -1.51 -11.76 2.46
N ILE A 182 -0.76 -11.06 1.62
CA ILE A 182 -1.07 -10.81 0.22
C ILE A 182 0.14 -11.29 -0.59
N ILE A 183 -0.10 -12.12 -1.59
CA ILE A 183 0.88 -12.45 -2.63
C ILE A 183 0.31 -11.94 -3.94
N GLY A 184 1.02 -11.05 -4.62
CA GLY A 184 0.52 -10.47 -5.86
C GLY A 184 1.62 -10.07 -6.82
N SER A 185 1.25 -9.87 -8.08
CA SER A 185 2.15 -9.27 -9.07
C SER A 185 2.68 -7.92 -8.56
N PHE A 186 3.97 -7.65 -8.79
CA PHE A 186 4.61 -6.38 -8.43
C PHE A 186 3.81 -5.11 -8.80
N PRO A 187 3.33 -4.92 -10.05
CA PRO A 187 2.56 -3.74 -10.42
C PRO A 187 1.30 -3.57 -9.56
N LEU A 188 0.64 -4.67 -9.16
CA LEU A 188 -0.55 -4.62 -8.34
C LEU A 188 -0.26 -4.07 -6.94
N VAL A 189 0.72 -4.67 -6.26
CA VAL A 189 1.02 -4.33 -4.85
C VAL A 189 1.57 -2.91 -4.75
N PHE A 190 2.48 -2.50 -5.65
CA PHE A 190 3.04 -1.15 -5.61
C PHE A 190 2.06 -0.07 -6.06
N GLN A 191 1.21 -0.33 -7.05
CA GLN A 191 0.12 0.61 -7.35
C GLN A 191 -0.89 0.71 -6.19
N ALA A 192 -1.14 -0.39 -5.47
CA ALA A 192 -1.99 -0.37 -4.29
C ALA A 192 -1.41 0.54 -3.20
N LEU A 193 -0.12 0.40 -2.91
CA LEU A 193 0.58 1.29 -1.99
C LEU A 193 0.49 2.77 -2.42
N THR A 194 0.60 3.07 -3.72
CA THR A 194 0.51 4.47 -4.17
C THR A 194 -0.93 5.00 -4.27
N ALA A 195 -1.94 4.12 -4.30
CA ALA A 195 -3.37 4.47 -4.41
C ALA A 195 -4.01 4.92 -3.07
N VAL A 196 -3.27 4.81 -1.98
CA VAL A 196 -3.60 5.29 -0.65
C VAL A 196 -4.06 6.76 -0.66
N GLU A 197 -5.07 7.08 0.14
CA GLU A 197 -5.55 8.46 0.27
C GLU A 197 -4.48 9.38 0.84
N GLY A 198 -4.34 10.58 0.25
CA GLY A 198 -3.31 11.54 0.68
C GLY A 198 -1.89 11.08 0.38
N SER A 199 -1.70 10.11 -0.51
CA SER A 199 -0.39 9.57 -0.87
C SER A 199 0.56 10.63 -1.44
N SER A 200 1.81 10.65 -0.95
CA SER A 200 2.89 11.51 -1.49
C SER A 200 3.35 11.09 -2.88
N LEU A 201 2.99 9.85 -3.25
CA LEU A 201 3.23 9.21 -4.54
C LEU A 201 2.05 9.45 -5.50
N GLY A 202 1.12 10.33 -5.13
CA GLY A 202 0.27 11.06 -6.05
C GLY A 202 -1.02 10.39 -6.56
N LYS A 203 -1.95 11.25 -7.00
CA LYS A 203 -3.27 10.90 -7.57
C LYS A 203 -3.30 10.98 -9.11
N LYS A 204 -2.36 11.73 -9.72
CA LYS A 204 -2.24 11.91 -11.18
C LYS A 204 -0.88 11.35 -11.61
N SER A 205 -0.88 10.46 -12.60
CA SER A 205 0.34 9.84 -13.13
C SER A 205 1.26 10.84 -13.81
N VAL A 206 0.75 11.96 -14.34
CA VAL A 206 1.52 12.98 -15.06
C VAL A 206 1.10 14.37 -14.61
N LYS A 207 2.08 15.21 -14.26
CA LYS A 207 1.94 16.66 -14.13
C LYS A 207 3.13 17.34 -14.80
N TYR A 208 2.93 18.59 -15.23
CA TYR A 208 4.02 19.48 -15.59
C TYR A 208 4.30 20.38 -14.40
N ASP A 209 5.57 20.55 -14.04
CA ASP A 209 5.96 21.58 -13.08
C ASP A 209 6.03 22.96 -13.74
N LYS A 210 6.41 23.98 -12.95
CA LYS A 210 6.51 25.37 -13.42
C LYS A 210 7.55 25.57 -14.53
N ASP A 211 8.49 24.64 -14.66
CA ASP A 211 9.57 24.64 -15.66
C ASP A 211 9.25 23.69 -16.83
N GLY A 212 8.01 23.20 -16.95
CA GLY A 212 7.58 22.30 -18.00
C GLY A 212 8.10 20.87 -17.88
N ARG A 213 8.70 20.48 -16.74
CA ARG A 213 9.23 19.13 -16.53
C ARG A 213 8.10 18.18 -16.17
N ILE A 214 8.20 16.95 -16.66
CA ILE A 214 7.20 15.91 -16.41
C ILE A 214 7.46 15.26 -15.05
N ILE A 215 6.52 15.45 -14.12
CA ILE A 215 6.48 14.76 -12.82
C ILE A 215 5.57 13.54 -12.94
N TRP A 216 6.15 12.36 -12.69
CA TRP A 216 5.42 11.09 -12.64
C TRP A 216 5.17 10.64 -11.21
N GLN A 217 3.93 10.24 -10.91
CA GLN A 217 3.49 9.82 -9.57
C GLN A 217 2.85 8.42 -9.64
N ASP A 218 3.64 7.44 -10.08
CA ASP A 218 3.21 6.07 -10.36
C ASP A 218 3.93 5.01 -9.52
N GLY A 219 4.82 5.44 -8.62
CA GLY A 219 5.61 4.55 -7.76
C GLY A 219 6.87 3.98 -8.44
N LEU A 220 7.16 4.35 -9.69
CA LEU A 220 8.38 3.96 -10.36
C LEU A 220 9.59 4.58 -9.63
N GLY A 221 10.56 3.76 -9.24
CA GLY A 221 11.72 4.18 -8.47
C GLY A 221 11.59 4.04 -6.94
N LEU A 222 10.43 3.61 -6.43
CA LEU A 222 10.29 3.16 -5.04
C LEU A 222 11.13 1.93 -4.72
N VAL A 223 11.30 1.11 -5.74
CA VAL A 223 11.94 -0.20 -5.76
C VAL A 223 12.45 -0.41 -7.18
N GLN A 224 13.62 -1.02 -7.28
CA GLN A 224 14.31 -1.34 -8.52
C GLN A 224 14.29 -2.86 -8.74
N VAL A 225 14.53 -3.30 -9.96
CA VAL A 225 14.64 -4.73 -10.30
C VAL A 225 15.75 -5.41 -9.49
N GLY A 226 16.82 -4.69 -9.17
CA GLY A 226 17.89 -5.15 -8.29
C GLY A 226 17.51 -5.29 -6.81
N ASP A 227 16.26 -4.98 -6.45
CA ASP A 227 15.74 -5.19 -5.09
C ASP A 227 15.04 -6.54 -4.91
N VAL A 228 15.02 -7.41 -5.93
CA VAL A 228 14.56 -8.79 -5.78
C VAL A 228 15.38 -9.49 -4.68
N GLY A 229 14.70 -10.17 -3.76
CA GLY A 229 15.28 -10.76 -2.57
C GLY A 229 15.35 -9.79 -1.37
N LYS A 230 15.15 -8.49 -1.56
CA LYS A 230 15.14 -7.51 -0.46
C LYS A 230 13.79 -7.46 0.25
N ILE A 231 13.85 -7.03 1.50
CA ILE A 231 12.71 -6.78 2.37
C ILE A 231 12.57 -5.28 2.61
N PHE A 232 11.33 -4.81 2.59
CA PHE A 232 10.95 -3.46 2.98
C PHE A 232 9.93 -3.53 4.11
N HIS A 233 9.91 -2.49 4.94
CA HIS A 233 8.91 -2.33 5.98
C HIS A 233 8.08 -1.08 5.75
N LEU A 234 6.77 -1.20 5.96
CA LEU A 234 5.96 -0.02 6.23
C LEU A 234 6.00 0.26 7.73
N VAL A 235 6.38 1.50 8.03
CA VAL A 235 6.52 2.05 9.36
C VAL A 235 5.53 3.21 9.49
N ALA A 236 4.93 3.34 10.67
CA ALA A 236 4.04 4.45 10.99
C ALA A 236 4.58 5.21 12.20
N TYR A 237 4.61 6.53 12.08
CA TYR A 237 4.95 7.42 13.19
C TYR A 237 3.72 7.77 14.03
N GLY A 238 2.55 7.87 13.39
CA GLY A 238 1.29 8.19 14.06
C GLY A 238 0.27 7.06 14.02
N GLY A 239 -0.81 7.22 14.79
CA GLY A 239 -1.91 6.26 14.89
C GLY A 239 -1.55 5.03 15.71
N ASP A 240 -2.36 3.97 15.61
CA ASP A 240 -2.16 2.73 16.35
C ASP A 240 -1.98 1.53 15.41
N ILE A 241 -0.79 0.93 15.42
CA ILE A 241 -0.51 -0.29 14.65
C ILE A 241 -1.27 -1.51 15.18
N SER A 242 -1.70 -1.49 16.45
CA SER A 242 -2.49 -2.55 17.06
C SER A 242 -3.94 -2.58 16.55
N ALA A 243 -4.38 -1.50 15.89
CA ALA A 243 -5.70 -1.37 15.28
C ALA A 243 -6.03 -2.55 14.36
N TYR A 244 -5.08 -3.05 13.58
CA TYR A 244 -5.26 -4.22 12.72
C TYR A 244 -5.60 -5.49 13.51
N LYS A 245 -4.86 -5.78 14.58
CA LYS A 245 -5.12 -6.96 15.44
C LYS A 245 -6.46 -6.82 16.16
N SER A 246 -6.75 -5.62 16.68
CA SER A 246 -8.01 -5.32 17.37
C SER A 246 -9.21 -5.47 16.44
N TYR A 247 -9.14 -4.89 15.23
CA TYR A 247 -10.21 -4.97 14.24
C TYR A 247 -10.39 -6.40 13.72
N ALA A 248 -9.30 -7.13 13.42
CA ALA A 248 -9.35 -8.54 13.05
C ALA A 248 -10.06 -9.40 14.12
N SER A 249 -9.78 -9.17 15.40
CA SER A 249 -10.46 -9.86 16.50
C SER A 249 -11.96 -9.59 16.50
N ARG A 250 -12.38 -8.33 16.26
CA ARG A 250 -13.79 -7.94 16.14
C ARG A 250 -14.46 -8.56 14.91
N CYS A 251 -13.76 -8.67 13.78
CA CYS A 251 -14.26 -9.36 12.58
C CYS A 251 -14.68 -10.79 12.88
N ARG A 252 -13.97 -11.49 13.76
CA ARG A 252 -14.30 -12.87 14.13
C ARG A 252 -15.36 -12.98 15.23
N ARG A 253 -15.27 -12.12 16.26
CA ARG A 253 -16.07 -12.23 17.49
C ARG A 253 -17.46 -11.61 17.41
N THR A 254 -17.63 -10.60 16.55
CA THR A 254 -18.95 -10.00 16.32
C THR A 254 -19.76 -10.96 15.46
N ASP A 255 -21.04 -11.15 15.79
CA ASP A 255 -21.97 -11.94 14.97
C ASP A 255 -21.93 -11.49 13.50
N LEU A 256 -21.88 -12.43 12.55
CA LEU A 256 -21.77 -12.15 11.12
C LEU A 256 -22.88 -11.23 10.59
N HIS A 257 -24.09 -11.31 11.17
CA HIS A 257 -25.25 -10.51 10.79
C HIS A 257 -25.31 -9.15 11.49
N LYS A 258 -24.32 -8.85 12.34
CA LYS A 258 -24.22 -7.57 13.04
C LYS A 258 -23.11 -6.72 12.46
N ARG A 259 -23.33 -5.41 12.43
CA ARG A 259 -22.29 -4.46 12.04
C ARG A 259 -21.20 -4.38 13.10
N ILE A 260 -19.94 -4.27 12.65
CA ILE A 260 -18.82 -3.95 13.53
C ILE A 260 -18.77 -2.45 13.72
N ILE A 261 -19.21 -1.97 14.88
CA ILE A 261 -19.05 -0.56 15.25
C ILE A 261 -17.65 -0.40 15.86
N ALA A 262 -16.68 -0.04 15.02
CA ALA A 262 -15.33 0.27 15.44
C ALA A 262 -14.89 1.57 14.76
N LYS A 263 -14.26 2.46 15.54
CA LYS A 263 -13.55 3.65 15.04
C LYS A 263 -12.07 3.54 15.39
N PRO A 264 -11.36 2.52 14.87
CA PRO A 264 -9.94 2.36 15.14
C PRO A 264 -9.15 3.56 14.62
N VAL A 265 -8.09 3.94 15.34
CA VAL A 265 -7.15 4.95 14.88
C VAL A 265 -6.06 4.24 14.08
N TRP A 266 -6.27 4.14 12.77
CA TRP A 266 -5.35 3.45 11.87
C TRP A 266 -3.97 4.11 11.79
N PRO A 267 -2.93 3.36 11.39
CA PRO A 267 -1.61 3.91 11.16
C PRO A 267 -1.63 5.09 10.18
N LYS A 268 -0.94 6.17 10.56
CA LYS A 268 -0.79 7.40 9.77
C LYS A 268 0.65 7.88 9.82
N SER A 269 1.01 8.84 8.97
CA SER A 269 2.40 9.26 8.78
C SER A 269 3.27 8.05 8.43
N ARG A 270 2.81 7.33 7.40
CA ARG A 270 3.37 6.07 6.92
C ARG A 270 4.57 6.32 6.00
N VAL A 271 5.56 5.46 6.12
CA VAL A 271 6.81 5.48 5.34
C VAL A 271 7.19 4.04 4.98
N MET A 272 7.82 3.88 3.83
CA MET A 272 8.49 2.65 3.41
C MET A 272 9.99 2.81 3.61
N VAL A 273 10.60 1.84 4.29
CA VAL A 273 12.03 1.81 4.63
C VAL A 273 12.62 0.43 4.32
N GLY A 274 13.93 0.34 4.12
CA GLY A 274 14.63 -0.94 3.93
C GLY A 274 14.65 -1.81 5.19
N GLU A 275 15.05 -3.07 5.03
CA GLU A 275 15.17 -4.05 6.11
C GLU A 275 16.13 -3.58 7.22
N GLU A 276 17.22 -2.92 6.83
CA GLU A 276 18.27 -2.37 7.71
C GLU A 276 17.77 -1.27 8.65
N PHE A 277 16.56 -0.75 8.41
CA PHE A 277 15.96 0.24 9.29
C PHE A 277 15.72 -0.34 10.70
N THR A 278 16.40 0.25 11.67
CA THR A 278 16.30 -0.06 13.10
C THR A 278 15.92 1.18 13.90
N HIS A 279 15.02 1.05 14.87
CA HIS A 279 14.73 2.08 15.87
C HIS A 279 14.53 1.40 17.24
N GLY A 280 15.28 1.82 18.27
CA GLY A 280 15.23 1.26 19.61
C GLY A 280 15.58 2.27 20.70
N ILE A 281 15.60 1.81 21.95
CA ILE A 281 15.64 2.63 23.18
C ILE A 281 16.84 3.58 23.24
N GLY A 282 17.98 3.27 22.59
CA GLY A 282 19.16 4.16 22.56
C GLY A 282 19.07 5.36 21.60
N ASN A 283 17.95 5.54 20.89
CA ASN A 283 17.84 6.50 19.78
C ASN A 283 17.26 7.87 20.15
N PHE A 284 17.32 8.28 21.42
CA PHE A 284 16.74 9.56 21.89
C PHE A 284 17.28 10.80 21.15
N MET A 285 18.49 10.71 20.60
CA MET A 285 19.14 11.79 19.85
C MET A 285 18.73 11.85 18.38
N ARG A 286 18.04 10.82 17.87
CA ARG A 286 17.67 10.75 16.46
C ARG A 286 16.61 11.79 16.14
N ASN A 287 16.81 12.47 15.02
CA ASN A 287 15.82 13.38 14.48
C ASN A 287 15.35 12.90 13.12
N TYR A 288 14.04 12.71 13.01
CA TYR A 288 13.38 12.36 11.77
C TYR A 288 12.77 13.61 11.13
N GLY A 289 12.91 13.70 9.83
CA GLY A 289 12.29 14.73 9.00
C GLY A 289 11.85 14.15 7.66
N TYR A 290 11.22 14.98 6.84
CA TYR A 290 10.93 14.61 5.46
C TYR A 290 11.16 15.78 4.51
N VAL A 291 11.55 15.44 3.27
CA VAL A 291 11.71 16.37 2.16
C VAL A 291 10.48 16.27 1.28
N ASN A 292 9.84 17.41 1.01
CA ASN A 292 8.76 17.47 0.04
C ASN A 292 9.35 17.55 -1.36
N THR A 293 9.11 16.53 -2.19
CA THR A 293 9.68 16.42 -3.55
C THR A 293 8.75 16.97 -4.63
N GLY A 294 7.72 17.74 -4.26
CA GLY A 294 6.75 18.25 -5.22
C GLY A 294 5.84 17.16 -5.80
N GLY A 295 5.80 16.00 -5.13
CA GLY A 295 4.93 14.89 -5.48
C GLY A 295 5.59 13.75 -6.27
N SER A 296 6.92 13.71 -6.35
CA SER A 296 7.67 12.53 -6.83
C SER A 296 7.88 11.47 -5.73
N GLY A 297 7.10 11.51 -4.65
CA GLY A 297 7.34 10.75 -3.43
C GLY A 297 8.23 11.49 -2.45
N ASN A 298 7.68 11.92 -1.32
CA ASN A 298 8.45 12.62 -0.29
C ASN A 298 9.50 11.69 0.32
N LEU A 299 10.69 12.18 0.64
CA LEU A 299 11.76 11.36 1.19
C LEU A 299 11.80 11.46 2.71
N LEU A 300 11.90 10.32 3.40
CA LEU A 300 12.15 10.27 4.84
C LEU A 300 13.66 10.49 5.06
N ILE A 301 14.00 11.42 5.94
CA ILE A 301 15.37 11.71 6.32
C ILE A 301 15.58 11.50 7.81
N CYS A 302 16.79 11.09 8.19
CA CYS A 302 17.18 10.89 9.57
C CYS A 302 18.61 11.40 9.81
N ARG A 303 18.84 11.95 11.00
CA ARG A 303 20.18 12.17 11.56
C ARG A 303 20.26 11.53 12.94
N ASN A 304 21.44 11.05 13.32
CA ASN A 304 21.63 10.36 14.59
C ASN A 304 22.00 11.31 15.73
N GLN A 305 22.74 12.38 15.42
CA GLN A 305 23.14 13.41 16.36
C GLN A 305 22.85 14.82 15.81
N PRO A 306 22.73 15.87 16.67
CA PRO A 306 22.38 17.22 16.24
C PRO A 306 23.30 17.86 15.18
N LEU A 307 24.56 17.46 15.11
CA LEU A 307 25.54 17.98 14.15
C LEU A 307 25.73 17.08 12.92
N ASP A 308 25.12 15.89 12.90
CA ASP A 308 25.18 14.99 11.76
C ASP A 308 24.39 15.56 10.57
N LYS A 309 24.87 15.25 9.37
CA LYS A 309 24.09 15.42 8.15
C LYS A 309 22.90 14.48 8.15
N TYR A 310 21.81 14.92 7.55
CA TYR A 310 20.68 14.05 7.31
C TYR A 310 21.00 13.04 6.21
N LYS A 311 20.49 11.82 6.35
CA LYS A 311 20.54 10.78 5.32
C LYS A 311 19.12 10.43 4.89
N VAL A 312 18.94 10.16 3.61
CA VAL A 312 17.69 9.56 3.12
C VAL A 312 17.64 8.12 3.58
N ILE A 313 16.56 7.74 4.25
CA ILE A 313 16.38 6.40 4.84
C ILE A 313 15.08 5.71 4.39
N GLY A 314 14.30 6.36 3.53
CA GLY A 314 13.06 5.80 3.01
C GLY A 314 12.21 6.79 2.25
N VAL A 315 11.01 6.36 1.90
CA VAL A 315 10.03 7.14 1.13
C VAL A 315 8.74 7.25 1.94
N CYS A 316 8.16 8.44 2.02
CA CYS A 316 6.90 8.67 2.69
C CYS A 316 5.74 8.19 1.82
N MET A 317 4.87 7.38 2.40
CA MET A 317 3.61 7.02 1.76
C MET A 317 2.63 8.18 1.86
N ASP A 318 2.54 8.85 3.01
CA ASP A 318 1.63 9.99 3.21
C ASP A 318 2.29 11.32 2.78
N GLN A 319 1.52 12.22 2.17
CA GLN A 319 2.00 13.52 1.68
C GLN A 319 2.42 14.46 2.81
N LYS A 320 1.81 14.32 3.99
CA LYS A 320 2.10 15.16 5.16
C LYS A 320 2.36 14.26 6.36
N MET A 321 3.47 14.53 7.04
CA MET A 321 3.81 13.95 8.32
C MET A 321 3.50 14.97 9.42
N GLU A 322 3.07 14.51 10.58
CA GLU A 322 2.88 15.39 11.74
C GLU A 322 4.26 15.78 12.32
N VAL A 323 4.47 17.08 12.54
CA VAL A 323 5.73 17.64 13.07
C VAL A 323 5.44 18.54 14.27
N LYS A 324 6.39 18.66 15.20
CA LYS A 324 6.20 19.42 16.45
C LYS A 324 5.86 20.89 16.16
N LYS A 325 4.95 21.50 16.93
CA LYS A 325 4.69 22.94 16.82
C LYS A 325 5.97 23.73 17.08
N GLY A 326 6.32 24.66 16.19
CA GLY A 326 7.56 25.43 16.28
C GLY A 326 8.79 24.78 15.62
N SER A 327 8.68 23.52 15.14
CA SER A 327 9.65 22.97 14.19
C SER A 327 9.47 23.71 12.86
N THR A 328 10.16 24.83 12.73
CA THR A 328 10.31 25.69 11.55
C THR A 328 9.87 25.04 10.23
N LYS A 329 8.90 25.67 9.57
CA LYS A 329 8.70 25.53 8.12
C LYS A 329 10.06 25.69 7.43
N GLU A 330 10.49 24.68 6.68
CA GLU A 330 11.60 24.78 5.71
C GLU A 330 12.96 25.13 6.33
N LYS A 331 13.50 24.25 7.20
CA LYS A 331 14.93 24.30 7.50
C LYS A 331 15.69 23.77 6.28
N TYR A 332 16.58 24.60 5.72
CA TYR A 332 17.57 24.16 4.75
C TYR A 332 18.50 23.15 5.42
N VAL A 333 18.36 21.88 5.07
CA VAL A 333 19.20 20.80 5.59
C VAL A 333 20.16 20.31 4.52
N THR A 334 21.36 19.94 4.94
CA THR A 334 22.30 19.20 4.08
C THR A 334 22.00 17.71 4.20
N ILE A 335 21.69 17.10 3.06
CA ILE A 335 21.40 15.69 2.90
C ILE A 335 22.61 15.03 2.23
N GLN A 336 23.00 13.87 2.75
CA GLN A 336 24.01 13.00 2.18
C GLN A 336 23.40 11.64 1.84
#